data_AF-A0A7K3XPX6-F1
#
_entry.id   AF-A0A7K3XPX6-F1
#
_cell.length_a   1.000
_cell.length_b   1.000
_cell.length_c   1.000
_cell.angle_alpha   90.00
_cell.angle_beta   90.00
_cell.angle_gamma   90.00
#
_symmetry.space_group_name_H-M   'P 1'
#
loop_
_entity.id
_entity.type
_entity.pdbx_description
1 polymer ?
#
loop_
_entity_poly.entity_id
_entity_poly.type
_entity_poly.pdbx_seq_one_letter_code
_entity_poly.pdbx_strand_id
1 'polypeptide(L)'
;TGLRPGEKLYEELLSSKENCMPTHNEKITIGKIRQYDYYEANSKIAEMLENLSNETDEMIVSRMKDMVEEFISQNSKYEKLDNKVVELEYRRVS
;
A
#
# COMPACT_ATOMS: atom_id res chain seq x y z
N THR A 1 22.70 -12.88 0.36
CA THR A 1 21.89 -12.15 1.36
C THR A 1 20.58 -12.91 1.48
N GLY A 2 20.32 -13.57 2.61
CA GLY A 2 19.30 -14.63 2.73
C GLY A 2 17.84 -14.19 2.80
N LEU A 3 17.48 -13.02 2.28
CA LEU A 3 16.10 -12.52 2.25
C LEU A 3 15.43 -12.89 0.91
N ARG A 4 14.16 -13.29 0.95
CA ARG A 4 13.39 -13.56 -0.27
C ARG A 4 12.88 -12.25 -0.89
N PRO A 5 12.56 -12.25 -2.20
CA PRO A 5 11.97 -11.08 -2.83
C PRO A 5 10.66 -10.65 -2.15
N GLY A 6 10.59 -9.41 -1.68
CA GLY A 6 9.44 -8.89 -0.95
C GLY A 6 9.50 -9.04 0.58
N GLU A 7 10.48 -9.76 1.12
CA GLU A 7 10.58 -10.05 2.55
C GLU A 7 11.18 -8.86 3.31
N LYS A 8 10.50 -8.40 4.36
CA LYS A 8 11.02 -7.39 5.29
C LYS A 8 11.90 -8.05 6.35
N LEU A 9 12.95 -7.36 6.78
CA LEU A 9 13.80 -7.82 7.88
C LEU A 9 13.13 -7.57 9.26
N TYR A 10 12.33 -6.51 9.34
CA TYR A 10 11.55 -6.13 10.51
C TYR A 10 10.14 -5.72 10.07
N GLU A 11 9.14 -6.13 10.82
CA GLU A 11 7.76 -5.68 10.63
C GLU A 11 7.48 -4.43 11.46
N GLU A 12 6.49 -3.66 11.02
CA GLU A 12 6.09 -2.44 11.73
C GLU A 12 5.32 -2.78 13.01
N LEU A 13 5.52 -1.98 14.06
CA LEU A 13 4.79 -2.13 15.32
C LEU A 13 3.37 -1.57 15.17
N LEU A 14 2.38 -2.46 15.27
CA LEU A 14 0.95 -2.10 15.22
C LEU A 14 0.54 -1.10 16.32
N SER A 15 1.21 -1.14 17.48
CA SER A 15 0.85 -0.38 18.68
C SER A 15 1.42 1.03 18.76
N SER A 16 1.80 1.64 17.62
CA SER A 16 2.23 3.05 17.63
C SER A 16 1.12 3.92 18.24
N LYS A 17 1.40 4.55 19.39
CA LYS A 17 0.42 5.35 20.15
C LYS A 17 -0.13 6.52 19.33
N GLU A 18 0.55 6.89 18.25
CA GLU A 18 0.21 8.02 17.39
C GLU A 18 -1.04 7.75 16.53
N ASN A 19 -1.30 6.49 16.17
CA ASN A 19 -2.40 6.10 15.28
C ASN A 19 -3.50 5.27 15.94
N CYS A 20 -3.49 5.12 17.27
CA CYS A 20 -4.42 4.26 17.99
C CYS A 20 -5.20 5.03 19.06
N MET A 21 -6.50 4.80 19.15
CA MET A 21 -7.36 5.28 20.22
C MET A 21 -7.50 4.22 21.31
N PRO A 22 -7.47 4.60 22.61
CA PRO A 22 -7.60 3.65 23.70
C PRO A 22 -9.02 3.07 23.76
N THR A 23 -9.14 1.86 24.29
CA THR A 23 -10.43 1.29 24.71
C THR A 23 -10.44 1.11 26.23
N HIS A 24 -11.53 0.53 26.77
CA HIS A 24 -11.62 0.14 28.18
C HIS A 24 -10.60 -0.93 28.58
N ASN A 25 -10.04 -1.68 27.62
CA ASN A 25 -9.02 -2.70 27.86
C ASN A 25 -7.66 -2.20 27.34
N GLU A 26 -6.66 -2.17 28.22
CA GLU A 26 -5.31 -1.67 27.91
C GLU A 26 -4.59 -2.45 26.79
N LYS A 27 -5.01 -3.69 26.51
CA LYS A 27 -4.45 -4.52 25.44
C LYS A 27 -5.17 -4.35 24.10
N ILE A 28 -6.28 -3.60 24.06
CA ILE A 28 -7.12 -3.42 22.87
C ILE A 28 -7.15 -1.94 22.53
N THR A 29 -6.75 -1.61 21.31
CA THR A 29 -6.77 -0.23 20.80
C THR A 29 -7.48 -0.19 19.44
N ILE A 30 -8.08 0.96 19.12
CA ILE A 30 -8.77 1.19 17.84
C ILE A 30 -7.80 1.95 16.93
N GLY A 31 -7.33 1.31 15.86
CA GLY A 31 -6.51 1.98 14.85
C GLY A 31 -7.32 3.05 14.11
N LYS A 32 -6.76 4.25 13.98
CA LYS A 32 -7.26 5.27 13.05
C LYS A 32 -6.85 4.85 11.65
N ILE A 33 -7.84 4.61 10.80
CA ILE A 33 -7.65 4.22 9.41
C ILE A 33 -8.03 5.37 8.48
N ARG A 34 -7.36 5.46 7.33
CA ARG A 34 -7.80 6.33 6.23
C ARG A 34 -9.14 5.83 5.70
N GLN A 35 -10.09 6.74 5.51
CA GLN A 35 -11.32 6.42 4.78
C GLN A 35 -11.04 6.48 3.28
N TYR A 36 -11.48 5.44 2.58
CA TYR A 36 -11.46 5.37 1.11
C TYR A 36 -12.88 5.46 0.58
N ASP A 37 -13.07 6.12 -0.56
CA ASP A 37 -14.33 6.06 -1.27
C ASP A 37 -14.53 4.63 -1.81
N TYR A 38 -15.63 3.99 -1.42
CA TYR A 38 -15.92 2.61 -1.79
C TYR A 38 -16.04 2.44 -3.30
N TYR A 39 -16.70 3.38 -3.99
CA TYR A 39 -16.94 3.27 -5.43
C TYR A 39 -15.64 3.42 -6.22
N GLU A 40 -14.78 4.36 -5.83
CA GLU A 40 -13.45 4.52 -6.41
C GLU A 40 -12.60 3.26 -6.21
N ALA A 41 -12.51 2.77 -4.97
CA ALA A 41 -11.71 1.58 -4.65
C ALA A 41 -12.23 0.34 -5.41
N ASN A 42 -13.55 0.13 -5.43
CA ASN A 42 -14.16 -1.00 -6.11
C ASN A 42 -13.98 -0.92 -7.63
N SER A 43 -14.06 0.28 -8.22
CA SER A 43 -13.82 0.48 -9.65
C SER A 43 -12.38 0.13 -10.03
N LYS A 44 -11.38 0.58 -9.26
CA LYS A 44 -9.97 0.26 -9.50
C LYS A 44 -9.68 -1.24 -9.38
N ILE A 45 -10.29 -1.90 -8.39
CA ILE A 45 -10.18 -3.35 -8.20
C ILE A 45 -10.80 -4.09 -9.39
N ALA A 46 -12.02 -3.71 -9.81
CA ALA A 46 -12.70 -4.34 -10.94
C ALA A 46 -11.88 -4.22 -12.22
N GLU A 47 -11.35 -3.03 -12.52
CA GLU A 47 -10.48 -2.80 -13.68
C GLU A 47 -9.22 -3.68 -13.62
N MET A 48 -8.59 -3.80 -12.45
CA MET A 48 -7.41 -4.65 -12.29
C MET A 48 -7.74 -6.14 -12.55
N LEU A 49 -8.88 -6.62 -12.04
CA LEU A 49 -9.35 -8.00 -12.21
C LEU A 49 -9.62 -8.33 -13.68
N GLU A 50 -10.26 -7.42 -14.41
CA GLU A 50 -10.55 -7.58 -15.85
C GLU A 50 -9.27 -7.70 -16.69
N ASN A 51 -8.18 -7.07 -16.23
CA ASN A 51 -6.93 -7.00 -16.97
C ASN A 51 -5.87 -8.02 -16.52
N LEU A 52 -6.14 -8.88 -15.52
CA LEU A 52 -5.18 -9.86 -14.99
C LEU A 52 -4.59 -10.79 -16.06
N SER A 53 -5.37 -11.14 -17.08
CA SER A 53 -4.92 -12.05 -18.15
C SER A 53 -4.06 -11.36 -19.22
N ASN A 54 -4.09 -10.02 -19.26
CA ASN A 54 -3.47 -9.22 -20.32
C ASN A 54 -2.31 -8.35 -19.80
N GLU A 55 -2.24 -8.12 -18.50
CA GLU A 55 -1.21 -7.31 -17.87
C GLU A 55 0.00 -8.12 -17.40
N THR A 56 1.15 -7.46 -17.39
CA THR A 56 2.37 -8.02 -16.79
C THR A 56 2.36 -7.83 -15.28
N ASP A 57 3.12 -8.65 -14.54
CA ASP A 57 3.27 -8.48 -13.09
C ASP A 57 3.69 -7.06 -12.71
N GLU A 58 4.51 -6.39 -13.53
CA GLU A 58 4.96 -5.02 -13.27
C GLU A 58 3.81 -4.00 -13.34
N MET A 59 2.88 -4.19 -14.27
CA MET A 59 1.68 -3.35 -14.40
C MET A 59 0.72 -3.59 -13.23
N ILE A 60 0.49 -4.85 -12.87
CA ILE A 60 -0.35 -5.22 -11.73
C ILE A 60 0.21 -4.62 -10.44
N VAL A 61 1.52 -4.78 -10.20
CA VAL A 61 2.17 -4.21 -9.01
C VAL A 61 2.14 -2.68 -9.02
N SER A 62 2.23 -2.03 -10.20
CA SER A 62 2.06 -0.57 -10.31
C SER A 62 0.64 -0.15 -9.89
N ARG A 63 -0.40 -0.82 -10.37
CA ARG A 63 -1.80 -0.52 -9.98
C ARG A 63 -2.04 -0.73 -8.49
N MET A 64 -1.45 -1.77 -7.90
CA MET A 64 -1.51 -2.00 -6.46
C MET A 64 -0.90 -0.83 -5.67
N LYS A 65 0.22 -0.28 -6.14
CA LYS A 65 0.88 0.88 -5.52
C LYS A 65 0.07 2.17 -5.66
N ASP A 66 -0.62 2.34 -6.79
CA ASP A 66 -1.52 3.49 -7.00
C ASP A 66 -2.78 3.41 -6.11
N MET A 67 -3.23 2.21 -5.75
CA MET A 67 -4.35 2.00 -4.84
C MET A 67 -3.94 2.10 -3.36
N VAL A 68 -2.73 1.64 -3.03
CA VAL A 68 -2.21 1.55 -1.67
C VAL A 68 -0.88 2.29 -1.63
N GLU A 69 -0.93 3.60 -1.38
CA GLU A 69 0.25 4.49 -1.36
C GLU A 69 1.35 4.02 -0.39
N GLU A 70 0.98 3.30 0.68
CA GLU A 70 1.89 2.74 1.67
C GLU A 70 2.57 1.42 1.23
N PHE A 71 2.22 0.90 0.06
CA PHE A 71 2.75 -0.36 -0.46
C PHE A 71 4.16 -0.20 -1.04
N ILE A 72 5.15 -0.20 -0.16
CA ILE A 72 6.57 -0.16 -0.52
C ILE A 72 7.10 -1.57 -0.76
N SER A 73 7.73 -1.78 -1.92
CA SER A 73 8.35 -3.07 -2.22
C SER A 73 9.72 -3.13 -1.55
N GLN A 74 9.96 -4.09 -0.65
CA GLN A 74 11.28 -4.27 -0.05
C GLN A 74 11.95 -5.52 -0.60
N ASN A 75 13.26 -5.43 -0.84
CA ASN A 75 14.10 -6.50 -1.36
C ASN A 75 13.56 -7.12 -2.67
N SER A 76 13.00 -6.32 -3.59
CA SER A 76 12.27 -6.83 -4.76
C SER A 76 12.53 -6.04 -6.03
N LYS A 77 12.38 -6.68 -7.21
CA LYS A 77 12.48 -6.04 -8.52
C LYS A 77 11.48 -4.89 -8.74
N TYR A 78 10.45 -4.79 -7.88
CA TYR A 78 9.42 -3.77 -7.93
C TYR A 78 9.74 -2.50 -7.12
N GLU A 79 10.86 -2.46 -6.39
CA GLU A 79 11.36 -1.24 -5.71
C GLU A 79 11.45 -0.04 -6.66
N LYS A 80 11.79 -0.30 -7.93
CA LYS A 80 11.85 0.73 -8.98
C LYS A 80 10.52 1.45 -9.21
N LEU A 81 9.39 0.88 -8.80
CA LEU A 81 8.06 1.45 -8.94
C LEU A 81 7.68 2.37 -7.76
N ASP A 82 8.38 2.31 -6.64
CA ASP A 82 8.06 3.08 -5.42
C ASP A 82 8.22 4.60 -5.62
N ASN A 83 9.15 5.01 -6.50
CA ASN A 83 9.48 6.43 -6.68
C ASN A 83 8.50 7.22 -7.57
N LYS A 84 7.58 6.56 -8.30
CA LYS A 84 6.65 7.26 -9.21
C LYS A 84 5.50 7.96 -8.47
N VAL A 85 5.10 7.45 -7.31
CA VAL A 85 3.98 8.02 -6.54
C VAL A 85 4.30 9.44 -6.06
N VAL A 86 5.55 9.69 -5.65
CA VAL A 86 6.00 11.01 -5.16
C VAL A 86 5.96 12.09 -6.24
N GLU A 87 6.19 11.74 -7.51
CA GLU A 87 6.26 12.71 -8.62
C GLU A 87 4.86 13.15 -9.11
N LEU A 88 3.85 12.27 -9.02
CA LEU A 88 2.47 12.58 -9.41
C LEU A 88 1.78 13.52 -8.41
N GLU A 89 2.08 13.39 -7.12
CA GLU A 89 1.58 14.30 -6.08
C GLU A 89 2.19 15.71 -6.24
N TYR A 90 3.49 15.84 -6.55
CA TYR A 90 4.11 17.15 -6.83
C TYR A 90 3.47 17.89 -8.02
N ARG A 91 3.00 17.14 -9.02
CA ARG A 91 2.36 17.69 -10.23
C ARG A 91 0.90 18.13 -10.02
N ARG A 92 0.23 17.68 -8.96
CA ARG A 92 -1.16 18.06 -8.63
C ARG A 92 -1.26 19.33 -7.79
N VAL A 93 -0.17 19.74 -7.15
CA VAL A 93 -0.11 20.90 -6.23
C VAL A 93 0.59 22.12 -6.88
N SER A 94 1.05 21.99 -8.13
CA SER A 94 1.67 23.04 -8.94
C SER A 94 0.74 23.51 -10.05
#